data_AF-A0A454VXN0-F1
#
_entry.id   AF-A0A454VXN0-F1
#
_cell.length_a   1.000
_cell.length_b   1.000
_cell.length_c   1.000
_cell.angle_alpha   90.00
_cell.angle_beta   90.00
_cell.angle_gamma   90.00
#
_symmetry.space_group_name_H-M   'P 1'
#
loop_
_entity.id
_entity.type
_entity.pdbx_description
1 polymer ?
#
loop_
_entity_poly.entity_id
_entity_poly.type
_entity_poly.pdbx_seq_one_letter_code
_entity_poly.pdbx_strand_id
1 'polypeptide(L)'
;MLNQKEALQRLLQWKRGQIDPVSLGWPKRVGRGRRSSGLSQAQVAQALFVTERTYAEFERGNTSQPSTEFLDNVAKVLKMDERERNVLYVYALGYEPPFPMDPCAGTNVDPAWQIAVNGISGQP
;
A
#
# COMPACT_ATOMS: atom_id res chain seq x y z
N MET A 1 22.34 4.57 -4.41
CA MET A 1 20.96 5.06 -4.15
C MET A 1 20.02 4.09 -4.82
N LEU A 2 19.04 3.54 -4.12
CA LEU A 2 18.06 2.61 -4.71
C LEU A 2 17.14 3.42 -5.62
N ASN A 3 16.90 2.96 -6.86
CA ASN A 3 15.96 3.67 -7.73
C ASN A 3 14.52 3.42 -7.24
N GLN A 4 13.60 4.33 -7.56
CA GLN A 4 12.22 4.29 -7.06
C GLN A 4 11.47 3.01 -7.45
N LYS A 5 11.79 2.45 -8.63
CA LYS A 5 11.21 1.19 -9.15
C LYS A 5 11.65 -0.03 -8.35
N GLU A 6 12.94 -0.11 -8.02
CA GLU A 6 13.51 -1.16 -7.17
C GLU A 6 12.97 -1.07 -5.74
N ALA A 7 12.78 0.14 -5.23
CA ALA A 7 12.16 0.37 -3.93
C ALA A 7 10.70 -0.10 -3.90
N LEU A 8 9.91 0.25 -4.93
CA LEU A 8 8.55 -0.25 -5.13
C LEU A 8 8.51 -1.78 -5.17
N GLN A 9 9.37 -2.38 -6.00
CA GLN A 9 9.44 -3.82 -6.15
C GLN A 9 9.73 -4.51 -4.82
N ARG A 10 10.75 -4.06 -4.09
CA ARG A 10 11.11 -4.63 -2.78
C ARG A 10 9.98 -4.52 -1.77
N LEU A 11 9.31 -3.36 -1.69
CA LEU A 11 8.17 -3.15 -0.80
C LEU A 11 7.06 -4.15 -1.08
N LEU A 12 6.64 -4.28 -2.34
CA LEU A 12 5.54 -5.16 -2.74
C LEU A 12 5.89 -6.64 -2.51
N GLN A 13 7.12 -7.04 -2.86
CA GLN A 13 7.62 -8.39 -2.62
C GLN A 13 7.63 -8.76 -1.14
N TRP A 14 8.07 -7.83 -0.28
CA TRP A 14 8.11 -8.00 1.16
C TRP A 14 6.71 -8.08 1.77
N LYS A 15 5.78 -7.20 1.37
CA LYS A 15 4.40 -7.23 1.87
C LYS A 15 3.66 -8.49 1.45
N ARG A 16 3.73 -8.89 0.17
CA ARG A 16 3.06 -10.14 -0.27
C ARG A 16 3.62 -11.37 0.43
N GLY A 17 4.91 -11.38 0.75
CA GLY A 17 5.59 -12.48 1.44
C GLY A 17 5.12 -12.70 2.90
N GLN A 18 4.51 -11.69 3.51
CA GLN A 18 4.00 -11.73 4.88
C GLN A 18 2.53 -12.17 4.99
N ILE A 19 1.79 -12.18 3.88
CA ILE A 19 0.36 -12.47 3.90
C ILE A 19 0.15 -13.96 3.70
N ASP A 20 -0.46 -14.59 4.71
CA ASP A 20 -0.95 -15.96 4.59
C ASP A 20 -2.10 -16.01 3.57
N PRO A 21 -1.96 -16.77 2.46
CA PRO A 21 -3.03 -16.94 1.49
C PRO A 21 -4.33 -17.47 2.10
N VAL A 22 -4.24 -18.29 3.16
CA VAL A 22 -5.42 -18.85 3.84
C VAL A 22 -6.26 -17.73 4.49
N SER A 23 -5.62 -16.66 4.96
CA SER A 23 -6.32 -15.51 5.56
C SER A 23 -7.23 -14.75 4.58
N LEU A 24 -7.07 -14.99 3.28
CA LEU A 24 -7.90 -14.41 2.24
C LEU A 24 -8.86 -15.45 1.60
N GLY A 25 -8.87 -16.70 2.08
CA GLY A 25 -9.80 -17.75 1.62
C GLY A 25 -9.21 -18.71 0.58
N TRP A 26 -7.91 -18.63 0.28
CA TRP A 26 -7.25 -19.59 -0.59
C TRP A 26 -6.97 -20.89 0.18
N PRO A 27 -7.09 -22.06 -0.48
CA PRO A 27 -6.82 -23.33 0.18
C PRO A 27 -5.36 -23.40 0.65
N LYS A 28 -5.15 -23.96 1.84
CA LYS A 28 -3.81 -24.23 2.36
C LYS A 28 -3.06 -25.11 1.35
N ARG A 29 -1.96 -24.61 0.80
CA ARG A 29 -1.20 -25.37 -0.21
C ARG A 29 -0.58 -26.62 0.43
N VAL A 30 -1.01 -27.80 -0.01
CA VAL A 30 -0.49 -29.12 0.46
C VAL A 30 0.62 -29.59 -0.51
N GLY A 31 1.81 -29.97 -0.02
CA GLY A 31 2.92 -30.52 -0.85
C GLY A 31 4.35 -30.01 -0.54
N ARG A 32 5.37 -30.63 -1.15
CA ARG A 32 6.81 -30.32 -0.96
C ARG A 32 7.37 -29.64 -2.21
N GLY A 33 7.51 -28.31 -2.22
CA GLY A 33 8.15 -27.58 -3.31
C GLY A 33 8.58 -26.18 -2.86
N ARG A 34 9.46 -25.51 -3.61
CA ARG A 34 9.93 -24.15 -3.32
C ARG A 34 8.75 -23.18 -3.42
N ARG A 35 8.18 -22.83 -2.26
CA ARG A 35 6.97 -22.02 -2.16
C ARG A 35 7.33 -20.63 -1.68
N SER A 36 6.74 -19.61 -2.29
CA SER A 36 6.60 -18.31 -1.64
C SER A 36 5.80 -18.53 -0.36
N SER A 37 6.34 -18.10 0.79
CA SER A 37 5.68 -18.23 2.10
C SER A 37 4.37 -17.43 2.18
N GLY A 38 4.22 -16.42 1.33
CA GLY A 38 3.00 -15.62 1.22
C GLY A 38 2.37 -15.68 -0.18
N LEU A 39 1.57 -14.65 -0.49
CA LEU A 39 0.82 -14.55 -1.74
C LEU A 39 1.72 -14.61 -2.97
N SER A 40 1.30 -15.38 -3.98
CA SER A 40 1.89 -15.30 -5.31
C SER A 40 1.34 -14.09 -6.09
N GLN A 41 2.06 -13.66 -7.14
CA GLN A 41 1.60 -12.56 -8.00
C GLN A 41 0.20 -12.82 -8.57
N ALA A 42 -0.08 -14.04 -9.07
CA ALA A 42 -1.42 -14.45 -9.48
C ALA A 42 -2.51 -14.24 -8.40
N GLN A 43 -2.23 -14.54 -7.13
CA GLN A 43 -3.21 -14.40 -6.05
C GLN A 43 -3.49 -12.94 -5.73
N VAL A 44 -2.43 -12.10 -5.71
CA VAL A 44 -2.60 -10.65 -5.53
C VAL A 44 -3.40 -10.07 -6.70
N ALA A 45 -3.07 -10.45 -7.94
CA ALA A 45 -3.80 -10.01 -9.12
C ALA A 45 -5.28 -10.40 -9.08
N GLN A 46 -5.58 -11.64 -8.65
CA GLN A 46 -6.94 -12.12 -8.47
C GLN A 46 -7.70 -11.30 -7.41
N ALA A 47 -7.07 -11.00 -6.27
CA ALA A 47 -7.67 -10.17 -5.22
C ALA A 47 -7.92 -8.71 -5.65
N LEU A 48 -7.14 -8.22 -6.63
CA LEU A 48 -7.26 -6.88 -7.22
C LEU A 48 -8.17 -6.85 -8.47
N PHE A 49 -8.71 -7.98 -8.89
CA PHE A 49 -9.49 -8.11 -10.14
C PHE A 49 -8.73 -7.63 -11.39
N VAL A 50 -7.42 -7.87 -11.45
CA VAL A 50 -6.57 -7.58 -12.62
C VAL A 50 -5.84 -8.84 -13.11
N THR A 51 -5.20 -8.75 -14.28
CA THR A 51 -4.38 -9.86 -14.79
C THR A 51 -3.08 -9.99 -14.01
N GLU A 52 -2.51 -11.21 -13.92
CA GLU A 52 -1.20 -11.43 -13.32
C GLU A 52 -0.11 -10.60 -14.01
N ARG A 53 -0.19 -10.44 -15.34
CA ARG A 53 0.73 -9.57 -16.10
C ARG A 53 0.64 -8.11 -15.64
N THR A 54 -0.56 -7.58 -15.44
CA THR A 54 -0.77 -6.21 -14.96
C THR A 54 -0.09 -6.00 -13.62
N TYR A 55 -0.32 -6.89 -12.65
CA TYR A 55 0.31 -6.80 -11.34
C TYR A 55 1.83 -7.00 -11.43
N ALA A 56 2.32 -7.90 -12.28
CA ALA A 56 3.75 -8.16 -12.44
C ALA A 56 4.52 -7.00 -13.09
N GLU A 57 3.91 -6.26 -14.02
CA GLU A 57 4.50 -5.02 -14.58
C GLU A 57 4.49 -3.90 -13.53
N PHE A 58 3.41 -3.78 -12.75
CA PHE A 58 3.34 -2.83 -11.64
C PHE A 58 4.40 -3.13 -10.56
N GLU A 59 4.53 -4.39 -10.14
CA GLU A 59 5.51 -4.81 -9.14
C GLU A 59 6.96 -4.56 -9.62
N ARG A 60 7.21 -4.57 -10.93
CA ARG A 60 8.52 -4.21 -11.51
C ARG A 60 8.76 -2.70 -11.65
N GLY A 61 7.75 -1.87 -11.39
CA GLY A 61 7.81 -0.42 -11.61
C GLY A 61 7.78 -0.02 -13.10
N ASN A 62 7.18 -0.87 -13.96
CA ASN A 62 7.03 -0.60 -15.39
C ASN A 62 5.68 0.06 -15.73
N THR A 63 4.78 0.20 -14.75
CA THR A 63 3.51 0.92 -14.92
C THR A 63 3.76 2.42 -14.74
N SER A 64 3.64 3.20 -15.81
CA SER A 64 3.98 4.63 -15.81
C SER A 64 3.06 5.50 -14.96
N GLN A 65 1.75 5.20 -14.92
CA GLN A 65 0.75 5.98 -14.17
C GLN A 65 -0.36 5.06 -13.66
N PRO A 66 -0.15 4.34 -12.54
CA PRO A 66 -1.22 3.61 -11.88
C PRO A 66 -2.28 4.59 -11.32
N SER A 67 -3.55 4.19 -11.35
CA SER A 67 -4.61 5.00 -10.73
C SER A 67 -4.51 4.98 -9.20
N THR A 68 -4.99 6.04 -8.56
CA THR A 68 -5.06 6.12 -7.08
C THR A 68 -5.91 4.99 -6.51
N GLU A 69 -7.05 4.69 -7.12
CA GLU A 69 -7.91 3.57 -6.74
C GLU A 69 -7.18 2.21 -6.79
N PHE A 70 -6.36 2.00 -7.82
CA PHE A 70 -5.55 0.79 -7.92
C PHE A 70 -4.53 0.71 -6.78
N LEU A 71 -3.83 1.81 -6.46
CA LEU A 71 -2.90 1.84 -5.34
C LEU A 71 -3.58 1.63 -3.99
N ASP A 72 -4.77 2.19 -3.80
CA ASP A 72 -5.59 1.97 -2.60
C ASP A 72 -6.02 0.52 -2.45
N ASN A 73 -6.43 -0.11 -3.55
CA ASN A 73 -6.77 -1.54 -3.56
C ASN A 73 -5.54 -2.41 -3.28
N VAL A 74 -4.36 -2.06 -3.83
CA VAL A 74 -3.09 -2.72 -3.49
C VAL A 74 -2.80 -2.60 -2.00
N ALA A 75 -2.90 -1.40 -1.42
CA ALA A 75 -2.66 -1.18 -0.01
C ALA A 75 -3.62 -2.01 0.87
N LYS A 76 -4.91 -2.08 0.51
CA LYS A 76 -5.91 -2.90 1.19
C LYS A 76 -5.60 -4.39 1.11
N VAL A 77 -5.38 -4.93 -0.10
CA VAL A 77 -5.08 -6.35 -0.32
C VAL A 77 -3.80 -6.75 0.40
N LEU A 78 -2.79 -5.88 0.37
CA LEU A 78 -1.51 -6.12 1.01
C LEU A 78 -1.45 -5.75 2.49
N LYS A 79 -2.59 -5.39 3.11
CA LYS A 79 -2.71 -5.01 4.52
C LYS A 79 -1.63 -3.99 4.91
N MET A 80 -1.49 -2.96 4.09
CA MET A 80 -0.57 -1.85 4.36
C MET A 80 -1.20 -0.89 5.36
N ASP A 81 -0.40 -0.40 6.30
CA ASP A 81 -0.77 0.73 7.14
C ASP A 81 -0.65 2.06 6.38
N GLU A 82 -1.00 3.16 7.03
CA GLU A 82 -0.97 4.50 6.42
C GLU A 82 0.44 4.91 5.98
N ARG A 83 1.47 4.58 6.76
CA ARG A 83 2.86 4.93 6.41
C ARG A 83 3.31 4.13 5.20
N GLU A 84 3.02 2.84 5.18
CA GLU A 84 3.33 1.95 4.07
C GLU A 84 2.58 2.35 2.80
N ARG A 85 1.33 2.82 2.93
CA ARG A 85 0.56 3.40 1.82
C ARG A 85 1.21 4.69 1.29
N ASN A 86 1.67 5.58 2.16
CA ASN A 86 2.40 6.79 1.71
C ASN A 86 3.65 6.41 0.92
N VAL A 87 4.43 5.45 1.43
CA VAL A 87 5.62 4.94 0.75
C VAL A 87 5.27 4.29 -0.60
N LEU A 88 4.18 3.53 -0.68
CA LEU A 88 3.68 2.96 -1.95
C LEU A 88 3.42 4.07 -2.99
N TYR A 89 2.71 5.12 -2.59
CA TYR A 89 2.38 6.26 -3.45
C TYR A 89 3.62 7.04 -3.90
N VAL A 90 4.52 7.35 -2.97
CA VAL A 90 5.79 8.03 -3.28
C VAL A 90 6.60 7.18 -4.26
N TYR A 91 6.64 5.85 -4.08
CA TYR A 91 7.37 4.99 -5.01
C TYR A 91 6.65 4.75 -6.35
N ALA A 92 5.33 4.77 -6.40
CA ALA A 92 4.58 4.55 -7.65
C ALA A 92 4.40 5.83 -8.49
N LEU A 93 4.21 6.98 -7.83
CA LEU A 93 3.76 8.22 -8.45
C LEU A 93 4.62 9.44 -8.11
N GLY A 94 5.49 9.37 -7.09
CA GLY A 94 6.37 10.47 -6.69
C GLY A 94 5.71 11.52 -5.77
N TYR A 95 4.49 11.28 -5.30
CA TYR A 95 3.77 12.15 -4.36
C TYR A 95 2.97 11.32 -3.35
N GLU A 96 2.58 11.91 -2.23
CA GLU A 96 1.79 11.26 -1.17
C GLU A 96 0.31 11.11 -1.54
N PRO A 97 -0.43 10.14 -0.99
CA PRO A 97 -1.85 10.00 -1.32
C PRO A 97 -2.66 11.26 -0.99
N PRO A 98 -3.70 11.57 -1.78
CA PRO A 98 -4.45 12.83 -1.65
C PRO A 98 -5.26 12.95 -0.35
N PHE A 99 -5.56 11.81 0.29
CA PHE A 99 -6.32 11.74 1.54
C PHE A 99 -5.73 10.66 2.46
N PRO A 100 -5.79 10.86 3.79
CA PRO A 100 -5.40 9.84 4.76
C PRO A 100 -6.29 8.60 4.67
N MET A 101 -5.78 7.46 5.15
CA MET A 101 -6.51 6.20 5.10
C MET A 101 -7.64 6.16 6.14
N ASP A 102 -7.41 6.79 7.29
CA ASP A 102 -8.42 7.11 8.29
C ASP A 102 -8.79 8.59 8.17
N PRO A 103 -10.03 8.93 7.77
CA PRO A 103 -10.50 10.31 7.67
C PRO A 103 -10.39 11.10 8.99
N CYS A 104 -10.31 10.42 10.14
CA CYS A 104 -10.15 11.02 11.45
C CYS A 104 -8.68 11.23 11.87
N ALA A 105 -7.71 10.65 11.15
CA ALA A 105 -6.29 10.67 11.51
C ALA A 105 -5.65 12.08 11.53
N GLY A 106 -6.34 13.11 11.03
CA GLY A 106 -5.93 14.52 11.15
C GLY A 106 -6.91 15.41 11.93
N THR A 107 -8.04 14.87 12.40
CA THR A 107 -9.16 15.66 12.96
C THR A 107 -9.19 15.61 14.49
N ASN A 108 -8.60 14.59 15.10
CA ASN A 108 -8.40 14.52 16.55
C ASN A 108 -7.09 15.20 16.94
N VAL A 109 -7.14 16.53 17.05
CA VAL A 109 -6.13 17.28 17.79
C VAL A 109 -6.47 17.13 19.28
N ASP A 110 -5.50 16.76 20.12
CA ASP A 110 -5.69 16.76 21.57
C ASP A 110 -6.25 18.13 22.01
N PRO A 111 -7.24 18.21 22.92
CA PRO A 111 -7.90 19.47 23.30
C PRO A 111 -6.90 20.57 23.69
N ALA A 112 -5.75 20.21 24.25
CA ALA A 112 -4.69 21.16 24.61
C ALA A 112 -4.14 21.93 23.38
N TRP A 113 -4.00 21.26 22.24
CA TRP A 113 -3.52 21.88 21.00
C TRP A 113 -4.63 22.65 20.27
N GLN A 114 -5.89 22.24 20.44
CA GLN A 114 -7.03 22.93 19.86
C GLN A 114 -7.26 24.32 20.51
N ILE A 115 -6.96 24.45 21.81
CA ILE A 115 -6.94 25.74 22.51
C ILE A 115 -5.85 26.66 21.94
N ALA A 116 -4.66 26.12 21.64
CA ALA A 116 -3.55 26.91 21.10
C ALA A 116 -3.85 27.46 19.70
N VAL A 117 -4.44 26.64 18.81
CA VAL A 117 -4.80 27.07 17.44
C VAL A 117 -5.94 28.10 17.46
N ASN A 118 -6.95 27.90 18.31
CA ASN A 118 -8.08 28.84 18.45
C ASN A 118 -7.69 30.16 19.15
N GLY A 119 -6.57 30.17 19.87
CA GLY A 119 -6.03 31.35 20.55
C GLY A 119 -5.22 32.28 19.64
N ILE A 120 -4.86 31.85 18.42
CA ILE A 120 -4.16 32.70 17.45
C ILE A 120 -5.20 33.55 16.72
N SER A 121 -5.67 34.62 17.35
CA SER A 121 -6.22 35.75 16.63
C SER A 121 -5.04 36.51 16.01
N GLY A 122 -4.91 36.49 14.68
CA GLY A 122 -3.90 37.26 13.97
C GLY A 122 -3.95 38.72 14.42
N GLN A 123 -2.88 39.21 15.03
CA GLN A 123 -2.68 40.65 15.15
C GLN A 123 -2.21 41.19 13.79
N PRO A 124 -2.75 42.34 13.35
CA PRO A 124 -2.55 42.89 12.01
C PRO A 124 -1.10 43.28 11.73
#